data_AF-A0A3D5KQR9-F1
#
_entry.id   AF-A0A3D5KQR9-F1
#
_cell.length_a   1.000
_cell.length_b   1.000
_cell.length_c   1.000
_cell.angle_alpha   90.00
_cell.angle_beta   90.00
_cell.angle_gamma   90.00
#
_symmetry.space_group_name_H-M   'P 1'
#
loop_
_entity.id
_entity.type
_entity.pdbx_description
1 polymer ?
#
loop_
_entity_poly.entity_id
_entity_poly.type
_entity_poly.pdbx_seq_one_letter_code
_entity_poly.pdbx_strand_id
1 'polypeptide(L)'
;MKIGLIREGKIPPDKRVAFTPIQTEEIQQRYPNVKIIVEPSDVRAYKESEYKDRGIEVGDVDDCDILMGIKEVPIKNLKDGKTYIFFSHTMKKQPYNRGLL
;
A
#
# COMPACT_ATOMS: atom_id res chain seq x y z
N MET A 1 -7.73 -11.20 -8.04
CA MET A 1 -6.47 -10.59 -7.60
C MET A 1 -6.77 -9.61 -6.48
N LYS A 2 -6.04 -9.67 -5.37
CA LYS A 2 -6.18 -8.77 -4.23
C LYS A 2 -4.97 -7.86 -4.12
N ILE A 3 -5.22 -6.55 -4.06
CA ILE A 3 -4.20 -5.52 -3.89
C ILE A 3 -4.39 -4.89 -2.50
N GLY A 4 -3.36 -4.99 -1.66
CA GLY A 4 -3.33 -4.36 -0.35
C GLY A 4 -2.66 -3.00 -0.43
N LEU A 5 -3.36 -1.92 -0.08
CA LEU A 5 -2.75 -0.60 0.12
C LEU A 5 -2.20 -0.52 1.54
N ILE A 6 -0.88 -0.65 1.66
CA ILE A 6 -0.20 -0.69 2.96
C ILE A 6 -0.11 0.71 3.58
N ARG A 7 0.00 0.76 4.91
CA ARG A 7 0.31 2.00 5.63
C ARG A 7 1.77 2.40 5.39
N GLU A 8 2.03 3.69 5.24
CA GLU A 8 3.40 4.20 5.11
C GLU A 8 4.13 4.08 6.45
N GLY A 9 5.29 3.40 6.45
CA GLY A 9 6.10 3.16 7.65
C GLY A 9 7.38 4.00 7.75
N LYS A 10 7.70 4.78 6.71
CA LYS A 10 8.92 5.60 6.67
C LYS A 10 8.77 6.84 7.55
N ILE A 11 9.88 7.25 8.19
CA ILE A 11 9.97 8.49 8.98
C ILE A 11 10.90 9.46 8.23
N PRO A 12 10.51 10.74 8.05
CA PRO A 12 9.23 11.36 8.45
C PRO A 12 8.03 10.77 7.69
N PRO A 13 6.82 10.82 8.27
CA PRO A 13 5.64 10.18 7.70
C PRO A 13 5.29 10.77 6.32
N ASP A 14 5.08 9.89 5.34
CA ASP A 14 4.53 10.26 4.04
C ASP A 14 3.00 10.16 4.11
N LYS A 15 2.30 11.26 3.83
CA LYS A 15 0.84 11.31 3.90
C LYS A 15 0.17 10.81 2.61
N ARG A 16 0.94 10.62 1.53
CA ARG A 16 0.40 10.18 0.24
C ARG A 16 0.00 8.71 0.30
N VAL A 17 -0.80 8.31 -0.68
CA VAL A 17 -1.31 6.94 -0.85
C VAL A 17 -1.12 6.54 -2.31
N ALA A 18 -0.94 5.24 -2.57
CA ALA A 18 -0.79 4.73 -3.94
C ALA A 18 -2.06 4.95 -4.78
N PHE A 19 -3.23 4.78 -4.17
CA PHE A 19 -4.52 5.11 -4.75
C PHE A 19 -5.36 5.90 -3.76
N THR A 20 -6.02 6.96 -4.24
CA THR A 20 -7.01 7.71 -3.46
C THR A 20 -8.32 6.90 -3.34
N PRO A 21 -9.22 7.26 -2.40
CA PRO A 21 -10.52 6.58 -2.28
C PRO A 21 -11.33 6.52 -3.59
N ILE A 22 -11.28 7.60 -4.39
CA ILE A 22 -11.95 7.66 -5.69
C ILE A 22 -11.30 6.68 -6.68
N GLN A 23 -9.96 6.65 -6.73
CA GLN A 23 -9.24 5.73 -7.61
C GLN A 23 -9.48 4.27 -7.21
N THR A 24 -9.58 3.96 -5.92
CA THR A 24 -9.88 2.58 -5.49
C THR A 24 -11.25 2.11 -5.96
N GLU A 25 -12.24 3.00 -5.93
CA GLU A 25 -13.57 2.73 -6.47
C GLU A 25 -13.53 2.53 -7.99
N GLU A 26 -12.89 3.45 -8.72
CA GLU A 26 -12.74 3.38 -10.19
C GLU A 26 -12.03 2.08 -10.63
N ILE A 27 -10.99 1.65 -9.90
CA ILE A 27 -10.25 0.41 -10.21
C ILE A 27 -11.18 -0.80 -10.06
N GLN A 28 -11.92 -0.92 -8.96
CA GLN A 28 -12.82 -2.07 -8.76
C GLN A 28 -13.99 -2.07 -9.75
N GLN A 29 -14.49 -0.89 -10.14
CA GLN A 29 -15.52 -0.78 -11.17
C GLN A 29 -15.00 -1.21 -12.55
N ARG A 30 -13.78 -0.80 -12.91
CA ARG A 30 -13.18 -1.11 -14.22
C ARG A 30 -12.64 -2.54 -14.33
N TYR A 31 -12.20 -3.11 -13.22
CA TYR A 31 -11.61 -4.45 -13.15
C TYR A 31 -12.33 -5.29 -12.09
N PRO A 32 -13.47 -5.92 -12.44
CA PRO A 32 -14.31 -6.64 -11.47
C PRO A 32 -13.63 -7.81 -10.74
N ASN A 33 -12.52 -8.32 -11.29
CA ASN A 33 -11.69 -9.38 -10.72
C ASN A 33 -10.56 -8.87 -9.81
N VAL A 34 -10.46 -7.55 -9.63
CA VAL A 34 -9.51 -6.88 -8.74
C VAL A 34 -10.26 -6.41 -7.49
N LYS A 35 -9.77 -6.81 -6.33
CA LYS A 35 -10.24 -6.35 -5.02
C LYS A 35 -9.14 -5.53 -4.36
N ILE A 36 -9.49 -4.37 -3.83
CA ILE A 36 -8.58 -3.51 -3.08
C ILE A 36 -8.95 -3.59 -1.59
N ILE A 37 -7.94 -3.85 -0.76
CA ILE A 37 -8.06 -3.80 0.70
C ILE A 37 -7.10 -2.72 1.20
N VAL A 38 -7.56 -1.85 2.07
CA VAL A 38 -6.78 -0.71 2.58
C VAL A 38 -6.39 -0.97 4.02
N GLU A 39 -5.10 -1.00 4.31
CA GLU A 39 -4.61 -1.16 5.68
C GLU A 39 -4.91 0.09 6.52
N PRO A 40 -5.45 0.00 7.76
CA PRO A 40 -5.60 1.13 8.68
C PRO A 40 -4.36 2.01 8.83
N SER A 41 -4.53 3.33 8.93
CA SER A 41 -3.41 4.27 9.06
C SER A 41 -3.81 5.64 9.58
N ASP A 42 -3.12 6.11 10.62
CA ASP A 42 -3.33 7.43 11.23
C ASP A 42 -2.57 8.57 10.55
N VAL A 43 -1.63 8.26 9.64
CA VAL A 43 -0.71 9.26 9.05
C VAL A 43 -1.09 9.72 7.64
N ARG A 44 -1.90 8.96 6.92
CA ARG A 44 -2.25 9.24 5.52
C ARG A 44 -3.21 10.42 5.40
N ALA A 45 -3.25 11.03 4.21
CA ALA A 45 -4.10 12.18 3.91
C ALA A 45 -5.61 11.86 3.85
N TYR A 46 -5.97 10.58 3.69
CA TYR A 46 -7.35 10.11 3.53
C TYR A 46 -7.76 9.21 4.70
N LYS A 47 -8.88 9.52 5.33
CA LYS A 47 -9.43 8.74 6.45
C LYS A 47 -9.95 7.40 5.96
N GLU A 48 -9.99 6.42 6.86
CA GLU A 48 -10.59 5.11 6.58
C GLU A 48 -12.07 5.21 6.17
N SER A 49 -12.81 6.15 6.76
CA SER A 49 -14.22 6.37 6.42
C SER A 49 -14.39 6.69 4.93
N GLU A 50 -13.47 7.46 4.34
CA GLU A 50 -13.56 7.85 2.92
C GLU A 50 -13.46 6.65 1.97
N TYR A 51 -12.76 5.58 2.38
CA TYR A 51 -12.71 4.31 1.66
C TYR A 51 -13.98 3.47 1.93
N LYS A 52 -14.38 3.35 3.20
CA LYS A 52 -15.56 2.57 3.61
C LYS A 52 -16.85 3.10 2.97
N ASP A 53 -17.01 4.42 2.90
CA ASP A 53 -18.17 5.09 2.30
C ASP A 53 -18.32 4.79 0.80
N ARG A 54 -17.24 4.30 0.16
CA ARG A 54 -17.19 3.86 -1.25
C ARG A 54 -17.24 2.34 -1.41
N GLY A 55 -17.58 1.62 -0.35
CA GLY A 55 -17.62 0.16 -0.34
C GLY A 55 -16.25 -0.51 -0.45
N ILE A 56 -15.16 0.22 -0.16
CA ILE A 56 -13.81 -0.32 -0.17
C ILE A 56 -13.50 -0.92 1.20
N GLU A 57 -12.96 -2.13 1.20
CA GLU A 57 -12.62 -2.84 2.42
C GLU A 57 -11.41 -2.20 3.09
N VAL A 58 -11.50 -1.99 4.41
CA VAL A 58 -10.40 -1.51 5.25
C VAL A 58 -10.12 -2.58 6.29
N GLY A 59 -8.89 -3.09 6.32
CA GLY A 59 -8.55 -4.24 7.15
C GLY A 59 -7.13 -4.76 6.94
N ASP A 60 -6.90 -6.00 7.34
CA ASP A 60 -5.63 -6.68 7.12
C ASP A 60 -5.38 -6.95 5.63
N VAL A 61 -4.13 -6.82 5.22
CA VAL A 61 -3.65 -7.01 3.85
C VAL A 61 -2.79 -8.27 3.70
N ASP A 62 -2.66 -9.08 4.75
CA ASP A 62 -1.90 -10.34 4.76
C ASP A 62 -2.33 -11.32 3.66
N ASP A 63 -3.61 -11.33 3.29
CA ASP A 63 -4.16 -12.22 2.28
C ASP A 63 -4.06 -11.66 0.84
N CYS A 64 -3.46 -10.48 0.67
CA CYS A 64 -3.32 -9.84 -0.64
C CYS A 64 -2.19 -10.47 -1.47
N ASP A 65 -2.40 -10.50 -2.79
CA ASP A 65 -1.42 -11.00 -3.76
C ASP A 65 -0.28 -9.99 -3.95
N ILE A 66 -0.64 -8.70 -3.96
CA ILE A 66 0.27 -7.57 -4.17
C ILE A 66 0.08 -6.57 -3.03
N LEU A 67 1.19 -6.09 -2.46
CA LEU A 67 1.21 -5.02 -1.47
C LEU A 67 1.77 -3.75 -2.11
N MET A 68 1.01 -2.65 -2.08
CA MET A 68 1.33 -1.42 -2.77
C MET A 68 1.42 -0.23 -1.82
N GLY A 69 2.53 0.50 -1.90
CA GLY A 69 2.82 1.70 -1.10
C GLY A 69 3.58 2.74 -1.91
N ILE A 70 3.91 3.87 -1.29
CA ILE A 70 4.65 4.96 -1.91
C ILE A 70 6.15 4.79 -1.64
N LYS A 71 6.59 4.68 -0.39
CA LYS A 71 8.02 4.67 -0.03
C LYS A 71 8.53 3.31 0.39
N GLU A 72 9.82 3.26 0.73
CA GLU A 72 10.46 2.05 1.23
C GLU A 72 9.70 1.50 2.44
N VAL A 73 9.34 0.21 2.37
CA VAL A 73 8.82 -0.52 3.52
C VAL A 73 9.97 -0.83 4.47
N PRO A 74 9.86 -0.58 5.78
CA PRO A 74 10.87 -1.00 6.75
C PRO A 74 11.15 -2.50 6.63
N ILE A 75 12.41 -2.92 6.62
CA ILE A 75 12.80 -4.34 6.40
C ILE A 75 12.05 -5.30 7.34
N LYS A 76 11.91 -4.91 8.61
CA LYS A 76 11.17 -5.68 9.62
C LYS A 76 9.68 -5.89 9.34
N ASN A 77 9.11 -5.10 8.41
CA ASN A 77 7.70 -5.15 8.01
C ASN A 77 7.53 -5.86 6.65
N LEU A 78 8.62 -6.25 5.98
CA LEU A 78 8.55 -7.06 4.77
C LEU A 78 8.11 -8.48 5.14
N LYS A 79 7.17 -9.00 4.36
CA LYS A 79 6.63 -10.35 4.49
C LYS A 79 7.24 -11.20 3.38
N ASP A 80 7.76 -12.36 3.77
CA ASP A 80 8.38 -13.29 2.82
C ASP A 80 7.35 -13.79 1.78
N GLY A 81 7.82 -14.02 0.56
CA GLY A 81 6.98 -14.50 -0.56
C GLY A 81 5.89 -13.54 -1.05
N LYS A 82 5.85 -12.28 -0.57
CA LYS A 82 4.90 -11.26 -1.05
C LYS A 82 5.47 -10.43 -2.20
N THR A 83 4.61 -10.08 -3.16
CA THR A 83 4.95 -9.13 -4.23
C THR A 83 4.68 -7.72 -3.74
N TYR A 84 5.69 -6.85 -3.84
CA TYR A 84 5.58 -5.45 -3.46
C TYR A 84 5.74 -4.49 -4.64
N ILE A 85 4.96 -3.41 -4.64
CA ILE A 85 5.10 -2.29 -5.58
C ILE A 85 5.23 -0.99 -4.77
N PHE A 86 6.44 -0.44 -4.73
CA PHE A 86 6.73 0.86 -4.09
C PHE A 86 8.05 1.44 -4.64
N PHE A 87 8.33 2.72 -4.35
CA PHE A 87 9.62 3.32 -4.67
C PHE A 87 10.69 2.86 -3.68
N SER A 88 11.36 1.73 -3.96
CA SER A 88 12.41 1.15 -3.11
C SER A 88 13.70 1.97 -3.08
N HIS A 89 13.92 2.79 -4.10
CA HIS A 89 15.15 3.56 -4.31
C HIS A 89 16.44 2.70 -4.36
N THR A 90 16.34 1.40 -4.62
CA THR A 90 17.49 0.46 -4.55
C THR A 90 18.33 0.41 -5.83
N MET A 91 17.78 0.79 -6.98
CA MET A 91 18.47 0.70 -8.29
C MET A 91 19.79 1.49 -8.33
N LYS A 92 19.92 2.53 -7.51
CA LYS A 92 21.14 3.35 -7.37
C LYS A 92 22.16 2.78 -6.37
N LYS A 93 21.93 1.58 -5.81
CA LYS A 93 22.80 0.90 -4.85
C LYS A 93 23.17 1.77 -3.63
N GLN A 94 22.20 2.51 -3.09
CA GLN A 94 22.43 3.39 -1.95
C GLN A 94 22.68 2.56 -0.67
N PRO A 95 23.67 2.89 0.18
CA PRO A 95 24.00 2.06 1.34
C PRO A 95 22.84 1.82 2.31
N TYR A 96 22.00 2.83 2.54
CA TYR A 96 20.95 2.79 3.55
C TYR A 96 19.76 1.86 3.20
N ASN A 97 19.50 1.59 1.91
CA ASN A 97 18.38 0.77 1.44
C ASN A 97 18.83 -0.55 0.80
N ARG A 98 20.13 -0.87 0.91
CA ARG A 98 20.71 -2.08 0.31
C ARG A 98 20.07 -3.37 0.82
N GLY A 99 19.58 -3.40 2.06
CA GLY A 99 18.90 -4.57 2.63
C GLY A 99 17.49 -4.84 2.09
N LEU A 100 17.01 -4.04 1.14
CA LEU A 100 15.76 -4.29 0.39
C LEU A 100 15.99 -5.06 -0.92
N LEU A 101 17.25 -5.38 -1.25
CA LEU A 101 17.65 -6.27 -2.34
C LEU A 101 18.01 -7.64 -1.77
#